data_AF-A0A920BY91-F1
#
_entry.id   AF-A0A920BY91-F1
#
_cell.length_a   1.000
_cell.length_b   1.000
_cell.length_c   1.000
_cell.angle_alpha   90.00
_cell.angle_beta   90.00
_cell.angle_gamma   90.00
#
_symmetry.space_group_name_H-M   'P 1'
#
loop_
_entity.id
_entity.type
_entity.pdbx_description
1 polymer ?
#
loop_
_entity_poly.entity_id
_entity_poly.type
_entity_poly.pdbx_seq_one_letter_code
_entity_poly.pdbx_strand_id
1 'polypeptide(L)' 'MSKYKVNILLRDGRNIEFVTKTNVNKAKRQVVMGDEYLVTEDLYIISYKDSKKINVEEIGK' A
#
# COMPACT_ATOMS: atom_id res chain seq x y z
N MET A 1 11.55 14.94 2.46
CA MET A 1 10.15 14.46 2.38
C MET A 1 10.21 12.96 2.51
N SER A 2 9.60 12.39 3.57
CA SER A 2 9.82 10.97 3.89
C SER A 2 9.37 10.04 2.77
N LYS A 3 10.13 8.96 2.54
CA LYS A 3 9.80 7.90 1.59
C LYS A 3 9.53 6.60 2.32
N TYR A 4 8.55 5.84 1.83
CA TYR A 4 8.12 4.57 2.40
C TYR A 4 8.29 3.45 1.37
N LYS A 5 8.99 2.39 1.76
CA LYS A 5 9.08 1.14 1.02
C LYS A 5 7.91 0.25 1.44
N VAL A 6 7.08 -0.15 0.48
CA VAL A 6 5.90 -0.97 0.70
C VAL A 6 6.13 -2.34 0.07
N ASN A 7 5.95 -3.39 0.87
CA ASN A 7 6.01 -4.78 0.43
C ASN A 7 4.64 -5.43 0.67
N ILE A 8 4.03 -5.94 -0.40
CA ILE A 8 2.71 -6.57 -0.37
C ILE A 8 2.83 -8.01 -0.83
N LEU A 9 2.50 -8.94 0.07
CA LEU A 9 2.21 -10.32 -0.29
C LEU A 9 0.73 -10.39 -0.67
N LEU A 10 0.45 -10.73 -1.93
CA LEU A 10 -0.90 -10.95 -2.43
C LEU A 10 -1.41 -12.34 -2.01
N ARG A 11 -2.74 -12.49 -2.01
CA ARG A 11 -3.40 -13.78 -1.68
C ARG A 11 -3.08 -14.88 -2.69
N ASP A 12 -2.77 -14.51 -3.93
CA ASP A 12 -2.32 -15.44 -4.98
C ASP A 12 -0.85 -15.87 -4.85
N GLY A 13 -0.13 -15.37 -3.84
CA GLY A 13 1.26 -15.72 -3.55
C GLY A 13 2.30 -14.81 -4.20
N ARG A 14 1.91 -13.87 -5.07
CA ARG A 14 2.85 -12.89 -5.64
C ARG A 14 3.28 -11.87 -4.59
N ASN A 15 4.52 -11.41 -4.68
CA ASN A 15 5.03 -10.29 -3.91
C ASN A 15 5.19 -9.08 -4.83
N ILE A 16 4.69 -7.92 -4.38
CA ILE A 16 4.85 -6.64 -5.04
C ILE A 16 5.59 -5.70 -4.10
N GLU A 17 6.62 -5.04 -4.61
CA GLU A 17 7.40 -4.04 -3.89
C GLU A 17 7.38 -2.72 -4.65
N PHE A 18 7.13 -1.62 -3.95
CA PHE A 18 7.25 -0.28 -4.52
C PHE A 18 7.61 0.75 -3.44
N VAL A 19 8.05 1.92 -3.90
CA VAL A 19 8.34 3.07 -3.04
C VAL A 19 7.30 4.15 -3.28
N THR A 20 6.81 4.74 -2.19
CA THR A 20 5.83 5.82 -2.22
C THR A 20 6.14 6.89 -1.19
N LYS A 21 5.66 8.11 -1.42
CA LYS A 21 5.65 9.21 -0.44
C LYS A 21 4.51 9.06 0.58
N THR A 22 3.51 8.24 0.27
CA THR A 22 2.36 8.02 1.15
C THR A 22 2.69 7.04 2.27
N ASN A 23 2.47 7.46 3.51
CA ASN A 23 2.54 6.54 4.65
C ASN A 23 1.31 5.62 4.66
N VAL A 24 1.45 4.44 4.05
CA VAL A 24 0.35 3.46 3.91
C VAL A 24 -0.25 3.02 5.25
N ASN A 25 0.50 3.06 6.35
CA ASN A 25 -0.03 2.74 7.68
C ASN A 25 -0.98 3.80 8.24
N LYS A 26 -0.87 5.05 7.79
CA LYS A 26 -1.63 6.20 8.31
C LYS A 26 -2.62 6.77 7.30
N ALA A 27 -2.45 6.48 6.01
CA ALA A 27 -3.28 7.03 4.96
C ALA A 27 -4.72 6.49 5.01
N LYS A 28 -5.67 7.36 4.64
CA LYS A 28 -7.10 7.06 4.69
C LYS A 28 -7.46 6.06 3.59
N ARG A 29 -8.14 4.98 3.99
CA ARG A 29 -8.73 4.01 3.06
C ARG A 29 -10.05 4.53 2.49
N GLN A 30 -10.35 4.12 1.28
CA GLN A 30 -11.58 4.41 0.56
C GLN A 30 -12.32 3.10 0.32
N VAL A 31 -13.64 3.11 0.53
CA VAL A 31 -14.50 1.96 0.23
C VAL A 31 -15.14 2.19 -1.13
N VAL A 32 -14.88 1.30 -2.08
CA VAL A 32 -15.45 1.36 -3.43
C VAL A 32 -16.16 0.03 -3.68
N MET A 33 -17.46 0.07 -3.96
CA MET A 33 -18.28 -1.13 -4.19
C MET A 33 -18.16 -2.20 -3.08
N GLY A 34 -17.92 -1.78 -1.83
CA GLY A 34 -17.78 -2.66 -0.67
C GLY A 34 -16.35 -3.15 -0.39
N ASP A 35 -15.40 -2.88 -1.27
CA ASP A 35 -14.00 -3.26 -1.11
C ASP A 35 -13.15 -2.06 -0.64
N GLU A 36 -12.19 -2.30 0.26
CA GLU A 36 -11.27 -1.28 0.77
C GLU A 36 -10.05 -1.10 -0.14
N TYR A 37 -9.78 0.16 -0.52
CA TYR A 37 -8.64 0.58 -1.33
C TYR A 37 -7.87 1.72 -0.68
N LEU A 38 -6.60 1.84 -1.02
CA LEU A 38 -5.80 3.04 -0.75
C LEU A 38 -5.14 3.50 -2.03
N VAL A 39 -5.30 4.77 -2.35
CA VAL A 39 -4.62 5.43 -3.47
C VAL A 39 -3.47 6.25 -2.90
N THR A 40 -2.25 5.94 -3.32
CA THR A 40 -1.06 6.71 -2.91
C THR A 40 -0.91 7.97 -3.77
N GLU A 41 -0.14 8.94 -3.29
CA GLU A 41 0.24 10.14 -4.05
C GLU A 41 0.99 9.81 -5.34
N ASP A 42 1.73 8.70 -5.37
CA ASP A 42 2.46 8.22 -6.55
C ASP A 42 1.58 7.32 -7.45
N LEU A 43 0.25 7.42 -7.32
CA LEU A 43 -0.77 6.77 -8.13
C LEU A 43 -0.80 5.23 -8.09
N TYR A 44 -0.15 4.60 -7.11
CA TYR A 44 -0.39 3.20 -6.78
C TYR A 44 -1.77 3.02 -6.12
N ILE A 45 -2.46 1.96 -6.50
CA ILE A 45 -3.73 1.54 -5.89
C ILE A 45 -3.49 0.23 -5.15
N ILE A 46 -3.71 0.24 -3.84
CA ILE A 46 -3.60 -0.93 -2.98
C ILE A 46 -5.01 -1.47 -2.73
N SER A 47 -5.28 -2.70 -3.17
CA SER A 47 -6.49 -3.46 -2.82
C SER A 47 -6.26 -4.26 -1.54
N TYR A 48 -6.98 -3.96 -0.46
CA TYR A 48 -6.84 -4.72 0.79
C TYR A 48 -7.47 -6.10 0.71
N LYS A 49 -8.45 -6.29 -0.19
CA LYS A 49 -9.04 -7.58 -0.50
C LYS A 49 -8.02 -8.56 -1.06
N ASP A 50 -7.21 -8.10 -2.02
CA ASP A 50 -6.21 -8.92 -2.70
C ASP A 50 -4.91 -9.06 -1.89
N SER A 51 -4.69 -8.17 -0.93
CA SER A 51 -3.54 -8.18 -0.05
C SER A 51 -3.70 -9.22 1.06
N LYS A 52 -2.70 -10.10 1.21
CA LYS A 52 -2.59 -11.04 2.33
C LYS A 52 -1.78 -10.44 3.48
N LYS A 53 -0.69 -9.73 3.17
CA LYS A 53 0.16 -9.04 4.16
C LYS A 53 0.75 -7.79 3.53
N ILE A 54 0.77 -6.70 4.28
CA ILE A 54 1.39 -5.43 3.88
C ILE A 54 2.42 -5.07 4.95
N ASN A 55 3.67 -4.84 4.54
CA ASN A 55 4.74 -4.31 5.37
C ASN A 55 5.17 -2.96 4.81
N VAL A 56 5.41 -1.99 5.69
CA VAL A 56 5.79 -0.62 5.32
C VAL A 56 7.00 -0.22 6.16
N GLU A 57 8.06 0.23 5.50
CA GLU A 57 9.31 0.68 6.11
C GLU A 57 9.61 2.12 5.67
N GLU A 58 9.97 3.00 6.59
CA GLU A 58 10.43 4.36 6.25
C GLU A 58 11.91 4.31 5.85
N ILE A 59 12.22 4.71 4.62
CA ILE A 59 13.55 4.56 3.99
C ILE A 59 14.27 5.90 3.74
N GLY A 60 13.74 7.01 4.23
CA GLY A 60 14.40 8.32 4.13
C GLY A 60 13.55 9.43 4.72
N LYS A 61 14.21 10.49 5.21
CA LYS A 61 13.61 11.78 5.60
C LYS A 61 13.96 12.85 4.58
#